data_AF-A0A810N083-F1
#
_entry.id   AF-A0A810N083-F1
#
_cell.length_a   1.000
_cell.length_b   1.000
_cell.length_c   1.000
_cell.angle_alpha   90.00
_cell.angle_beta   90.00
_cell.angle_gamma   90.00
#
_symmetry.space_group_name_H-M   'P 1'
#
loop_
_entity.id
_entity.type
_entity.pdbx_description
1 polymer ?
#
loop_
_entity_poly.entity_id
_entity_poly.type
_entity_poly.pdbx_seq_one_letter_code
_entity_poly.pdbx_strand_id
1 'polypeptide(L)'
;MTISPIERAADTFAAELSRWRVDRGMTKKQLAARMGFDPSYVSHVEGRRHRPTEDFARRAEAVLGAGGAIWRCFQQYDELRHARAPGSAHRDPPVPEQWLPPGTGLIVEQEVAALSYQDGAYRCVIRRALYNAGTEPVTRYLVRVAVDRYPNDPELSNRYHRDRPLTFDELDLRAYCGDPPAREPMRWRKKHDRDAFKEVWLLFENDDGRFPLYPGERVAIEYGYTVGQEKWGQWFQRAVRVPTRKLTVRLDFPEKLDPHVWGVETSLSAEEAPLRTPLQRRAEDGRTHVEWTTDEPLLNARYRLEWRFRAQPTDAPAEPVPAPAPAEAAAPAGEPEPATTSAETPARASDRMSAAGIVQRGADLLHRATDPFDLPADAAAAEEVLTELRAALARVDQLHLFSKGVGLAAPQIGLPRSAAIVRPPDGAEPVVLLNPRVVDASAETDDQYEGCLSFFDVRGLVTRPLRIDVEHARADGSRIITSFEQGMARLVAHEIDHLEGRLYVDRMAADVPLVPVEEYRETGRPWHY
;
A
#
# COMPACT_ATOMS: atom_id res chain seq x y z
N MET A 1 -35.55 -36.91 6.12
CA MET A 1 -35.28 -35.56 5.57
C MET A 1 -34.59 -35.76 4.23
N THR A 2 -35.18 -35.30 3.14
CA THR A 2 -34.64 -35.46 1.79
C THR A 2 -33.52 -34.45 1.57
N ILE A 3 -32.28 -34.95 1.41
CA ILE A 3 -31.08 -34.14 1.13
C ILE A 3 -31.33 -33.29 -0.12
N SER A 4 -31.02 -31.99 -0.07
CA SER A 4 -31.27 -31.05 -1.17
C SER A 4 -30.49 -31.45 -2.44
N PRO A 5 -30.99 -31.20 -3.67
CA PRO A 5 -30.25 -31.49 -4.90
C PRO A 5 -28.83 -30.89 -4.92
N ILE A 6 -28.64 -29.70 -4.35
CA ILE A 6 -27.33 -29.04 -4.23
C ILE A 6 -26.39 -29.75 -3.24
N GLU A 7 -26.95 -30.28 -2.14
CA GLU A 7 -26.19 -31.04 -1.14
C GLU A 7 -25.75 -32.38 -1.72
N ARG A 8 -26.62 -33.05 -2.50
CA ARG A 8 -26.24 -34.26 -3.25
C ARG A 8 -25.15 -34.00 -4.30
N ALA A 9 -25.18 -32.84 -4.97
CA ALA A 9 -24.14 -32.47 -5.92
C ALA A 9 -22.80 -32.14 -5.24
N ALA A 10 -22.84 -31.46 -4.10
CA ALA A 10 -21.65 -31.22 -3.27
C ALA A 10 -21.07 -32.55 -2.73
N ASP A 11 -21.94 -33.48 -2.31
CA ASP A 11 -21.54 -34.82 -1.88
C ASP A 11 -20.87 -35.60 -3.02
N THR A 12 -21.42 -35.48 -4.23
CA THR A 12 -20.87 -36.13 -5.43
C THR A 12 -19.49 -35.56 -5.76
N PHE A 13 -19.32 -34.23 -5.68
CA PHE A 13 -18.01 -33.60 -5.88
C PHE A 13 -16.98 -34.08 -4.83
N ALA A 14 -17.33 -34.04 -3.55
CA ALA A 14 -16.42 -34.43 -2.47
C ALA A 14 -16.02 -35.91 -2.55
N ALA A 15 -16.96 -36.78 -2.93
CA ALA A 15 -16.71 -38.21 -3.16
C ALA A 15 -15.80 -38.44 -4.36
N GLU A 16 -16.04 -37.76 -5.47
CA GLU A 16 -15.25 -37.91 -6.70
C GLU A 16 -13.81 -37.41 -6.50
N LEU A 17 -13.64 -36.26 -5.85
CA LEU A 17 -12.34 -35.74 -5.43
C LEU A 17 -11.57 -36.73 -4.55
N SER A 18 -12.25 -37.27 -3.52
CA SER A 18 -11.65 -38.24 -2.59
C SER A 18 -11.21 -39.52 -3.31
N ARG A 19 -12.04 -40.01 -4.24
CA ARG A 19 -11.75 -41.22 -5.03
C ARG A 19 -10.49 -41.02 -5.88
N TRP A 20 -10.44 -39.97 -6.70
CA TRP A 20 -9.29 -39.69 -7.55
C TRP A 20 -8.01 -39.43 -6.74
N ARG A 21 -8.11 -38.76 -5.59
CA ARG A 21 -6.97 -38.57 -4.70
C ARG A 21 -6.43 -39.91 -4.19
N VAL A 22 -7.30 -40.82 -3.76
CA VAL A 22 -6.92 -42.16 -3.28
C VAL A 22 -6.35 -43.02 -4.40
N ASP A 23 -6.96 -43.01 -5.59
CA ASP A 23 -6.50 -43.77 -6.76
C ASP A 23 -5.09 -43.34 -7.21
N ARG A 24 -4.75 -42.06 -7.05
CA ARG A 24 -3.41 -41.52 -7.31
C ARG A 24 -2.43 -41.70 -6.14
N GLY A 25 -2.82 -42.38 -5.07
CA GLY A 25 -1.99 -42.63 -3.89
C GLY A 25 -1.60 -41.36 -3.13
N MET A 26 -2.37 -40.28 -3.26
CA MET A 26 -2.04 -38.98 -2.65
C MET A 26 -2.68 -38.82 -1.26
N THR A 27 -1.89 -38.36 -0.29
CA THR A 27 -2.44 -37.82 0.96
C THR A 27 -3.10 -36.47 0.72
N LYS A 28 -4.04 -36.06 1.60
CA LYS A 28 -4.65 -34.71 1.55
C LYS A 28 -3.60 -33.60 1.54
N LYS A 29 -2.53 -33.77 2.35
CA LYS A 29 -1.39 -32.85 2.43
C LYS A 29 -0.63 -32.74 1.11
N GLN A 30 -0.38 -33.87 0.43
CA GLN A 30 0.31 -33.88 -0.87
C GLN A 30 -0.54 -33.27 -1.98
N LEU A 31 -1.85 -33.55 -2.01
CA LEU A 31 -2.76 -32.92 -2.97
C LEU A 31 -2.79 -31.40 -2.76
N ALA A 32 -2.95 -30.96 -1.50
CA ALA A 32 -2.97 -29.55 -1.15
C ALA A 32 -1.67 -28.84 -1.58
N ALA A 33 -0.50 -29.41 -1.26
CA ALA A 33 0.80 -28.86 -1.65
C ALA A 33 0.96 -28.71 -3.18
N ARG A 34 0.47 -29.68 -3.98
CA ARG A 34 0.53 -29.62 -5.44
C ARG A 34 -0.46 -28.65 -6.06
N MET A 35 -1.58 -28.39 -5.38
CA MET A 35 -2.58 -27.42 -5.83
C MET A 35 -2.29 -25.99 -5.33
N GLY A 36 -1.37 -25.83 -4.37
CA GLY A 36 -1.10 -24.54 -3.71
C GLY A 36 -2.09 -24.18 -2.60
N PHE A 37 -2.72 -25.18 -1.96
CA PHE A 37 -3.65 -25.00 -0.84
C PHE A 37 -3.07 -25.51 0.48
N ASP A 38 -3.64 -25.02 1.60
CA ASP A 38 -3.37 -25.60 2.92
C ASP A 38 -3.98 -27.03 3.04
N PRO A 39 -3.30 -27.99 3.68
CA PRO A 39 -3.81 -29.35 3.88
C PRO A 39 -5.19 -29.43 4.55
N SER A 40 -5.53 -28.46 5.41
CA SER A 40 -6.85 -28.37 6.04
C SER A 40 -7.96 -28.14 5.02
N TYR A 41 -7.70 -27.36 3.97
CA TYR A 41 -8.69 -27.01 2.93
C TYR A 41 -9.16 -28.24 2.15
N VAL A 42 -8.23 -29.11 1.73
CA VAL A 42 -8.59 -30.39 1.09
C VAL A 42 -9.40 -31.27 2.05
N SER A 43 -9.01 -31.33 3.32
CA SER A 43 -9.76 -32.10 4.33
C SER A 43 -11.17 -31.56 4.57
N HIS A 44 -11.33 -30.26 4.45
CA HIS A 44 -12.56 -29.52 4.67
C HIS A 44 -13.54 -29.65 3.50
N VAL A 45 -13.05 -29.62 2.27
CA VAL A 45 -13.85 -29.91 1.07
C VAL A 45 -14.31 -31.37 1.06
N GLU A 46 -13.40 -32.33 1.30
CA GLU A 46 -13.78 -33.75 1.40
C GLU A 46 -14.68 -34.05 2.61
N GLY A 47 -14.50 -33.30 3.69
CA GLY A 47 -15.29 -33.41 4.91
C GLY A 47 -16.62 -32.68 4.87
N ARG A 48 -17.01 -32.08 3.74
CA ARG A 48 -18.26 -31.33 3.54
C ARG A 48 -18.42 -30.10 4.44
N ARG A 49 -17.31 -29.62 5.01
CA ARG A 49 -17.27 -28.40 5.83
C ARG A 49 -17.15 -27.15 4.95
N HIS A 50 -16.56 -27.31 3.75
CA HIS A 50 -16.41 -26.24 2.78
C HIS A 50 -16.97 -26.66 1.42
N ARG A 51 -17.51 -25.69 0.69
CA ARG A 51 -18.02 -25.86 -0.66
C ARG A 51 -16.87 -25.77 -1.66
N PRO A 52 -16.88 -26.58 -2.73
CA PRO A 52 -15.84 -26.51 -3.74
C PRO A 52 -15.92 -25.19 -4.52
N THR A 53 -14.77 -24.60 -4.83
CA THR A 53 -14.64 -23.44 -5.69
C THR A 53 -14.13 -23.85 -7.07
N GLU A 54 -14.32 -22.97 -8.06
CA GLU A 54 -13.87 -23.23 -9.43
C GLU A 54 -12.36 -23.47 -9.52
N ASP A 55 -11.57 -22.59 -8.90
CA ASP A 55 -10.10 -22.69 -8.88
C ASP A 55 -9.64 -23.99 -8.23
N PHE A 56 -10.26 -24.37 -7.11
CA PHE A 56 -9.97 -25.64 -6.44
C PHE A 56 -10.31 -26.83 -7.34
N ALA A 57 -11.47 -26.82 -8.01
CA ALA A 57 -11.88 -27.89 -8.91
C ALA A 57 -10.95 -28.02 -10.12
N ARG A 58 -10.55 -26.91 -10.76
CA ARG A 58 -9.62 -26.91 -11.91
C ARG A 58 -8.23 -27.40 -11.53
N ARG A 59 -7.71 -26.96 -10.38
CA ARG A 59 -6.39 -27.40 -9.89
C ARG A 59 -6.42 -28.86 -9.46
N ALA A 60 -7.49 -29.32 -8.81
CA ALA A 60 -7.66 -30.73 -8.47
C ALA A 60 -7.72 -31.59 -9.74
N GLU A 61 -8.46 -31.16 -10.76
CA GLU A 61 -8.56 -31.83 -12.06
C GLU A 61 -7.19 -31.95 -12.74
N ALA A 62 -6.41 -30.86 -12.79
CA ALA A 62 -5.08 -30.84 -13.38
C ALA A 62 -4.08 -31.71 -12.61
N VAL A 63 -4.07 -31.63 -11.28
CA VAL A 63 -3.11 -32.36 -10.42
C VAL A 63 -3.42 -33.86 -10.36
N LEU A 64 -4.70 -34.23 -10.34
CA LEU A 64 -5.13 -35.63 -10.26
C LEU A 64 -5.29 -36.28 -11.65
N GLY A 65 -5.28 -35.48 -12.72
CA GLY A 65 -5.47 -35.95 -14.09
C GLY A 65 -6.75 -36.77 -14.21
N ALA A 66 -7.88 -36.18 -13.81
CA ALA A 66 -9.16 -36.88 -13.65
C ALA A 66 -10.02 -36.94 -14.94
N GLY A 67 -9.46 -36.52 -16.09
CA GLY A 67 -10.11 -36.62 -17.40
C GLY A 67 -11.43 -35.83 -17.51
N GLY A 68 -11.56 -34.75 -16.74
CA GLY A 68 -12.74 -33.90 -16.65
C GLY A 68 -13.82 -34.41 -15.69
N ALA A 69 -13.56 -35.45 -14.89
CA ALA A 69 -14.55 -35.98 -13.96
C ALA A 69 -14.81 -35.03 -12.78
N ILE A 70 -13.76 -34.48 -12.16
CA ILE A 70 -13.88 -33.54 -11.04
C ILE A 70 -14.50 -32.23 -11.54
N TRP A 71 -14.08 -31.77 -12.72
CA TRP A 71 -14.64 -30.58 -13.35
C TRP A 71 -16.14 -30.71 -13.63
N ARG A 72 -16.61 -31.83 -14.19
CA ARG A 72 -18.04 -32.05 -14.43
C ARG A 72 -18.86 -32.09 -13.15
N CYS A 73 -18.35 -32.69 -12.08
CA CYS A 73 -19.01 -32.65 -10.78
C CYS A 73 -19.13 -31.23 -10.23
N PHE A 74 -18.10 -30.39 -10.44
CA PHE A 74 -18.16 -28.98 -10.07
C PHE A 74 -19.20 -28.23 -10.91
N GLN A 75 -19.22 -28.41 -12.23
CA GLN A 75 -20.20 -27.77 -13.11
C GLN A 75 -21.64 -28.13 -12.74
N GLN A 76 -21.93 -29.40 -12.44
CA GLN A 76 -23.26 -29.81 -11.98
C GLN A 76 -23.63 -29.21 -10.62
N TYR A 77 -22.67 -29.13 -9.70
CA TYR A 77 -22.87 -28.45 -8.42
C TYR A 77 -23.17 -26.96 -8.62
N ASP A 78 -22.42 -26.32 -9.50
CA ASP A 78 -22.52 -24.89 -9.80
C ASP A 78 -23.83 -24.55 -10.53
N GLU A 79 -24.23 -25.34 -11.52
CA GLU A 79 -25.53 -25.24 -12.18
C GLU A 79 -26.70 -25.33 -11.19
N LEU A 80 -26.66 -26.30 -10.26
CA LEU A 80 -27.70 -26.45 -9.24
C LEU A 80 -27.67 -25.35 -8.17
N ARG A 81 -26.49 -24.80 -7.90
CA ARG A 81 -26.31 -23.61 -7.06
C ARG A 81 -26.94 -22.38 -7.71
N HIS A 82 -26.78 -22.21 -9.02
CA HIS A 82 -27.32 -21.09 -9.79
C HIS A 82 -28.80 -21.24 -10.20
N ALA A 83 -29.31 -22.46 -10.31
CA ALA A 83 -30.71 -22.73 -10.65
C ALA A 83 -31.72 -22.35 -9.55
N ARG A 84 -31.26 -22.11 -8.30
CA ARG A 84 -32.14 -21.88 -7.14
C ARG A 84 -32.55 -20.42 -6.91
N ALA A 85 -32.26 -19.50 -7.84
CA ALA A 85 -32.58 -18.08 -7.69
C ALA A 85 -33.39 -17.47 -8.86
N PRO A 86 -34.66 -17.82 -9.06
CA PRO A 86 -35.59 -16.92 -9.73
C PRO A 86 -36.06 -15.88 -8.70
N GLY A 87 -35.32 -14.77 -8.55
CA GLY A 87 -35.79 -13.65 -7.70
C GLY A 87 -34.75 -12.78 -6.98
N SER A 88 -33.45 -13.01 -7.14
CA SER A 88 -32.46 -11.99 -6.75
C SER A 88 -31.54 -11.73 -7.92
N ALA A 89 -31.63 -10.53 -8.48
CA ALA A 89 -30.56 -9.97 -9.30
C ALA A 89 -29.33 -9.72 -8.41
N HIS A 90 -28.66 -10.79 -7.98
CA HIS A 90 -27.24 -10.73 -7.68
C HIS A 90 -26.53 -10.95 -9.01
N ARG A 91 -26.42 -9.87 -9.78
CA ARG A 91 -25.29 -9.73 -10.69
C ARG A 91 -24.04 -10.01 -9.86
N ASP A 92 -23.17 -10.90 -10.33
CA ASP A 92 -21.77 -10.78 -9.94
C ASP A 92 -21.40 -9.30 -10.13
N PRO A 93 -20.94 -8.60 -9.08
CA PRO A 93 -20.41 -7.27 -9.30
C PRO A 93 -19.28 -7.41 -10.33
N PRO A 94 -19.15 -6.48 -11.27
CA PRO A 94 -18.03 -6.52 -12.19
C PRO A 94 -16.73 -6.64 -11.38
N VAL A 95 -15.76 -7.37 -11.95
CA VAL A 95 -14.36 -7.33 -11.49
C VAL A 95 -14.04 -5.86 -11.17
N PRO A 96 -13.49 -5.54 -9.98
CA PRO A 96 -13.23 -4.15 -9.62
C PRO A 96 -12.52 -3.44 -10.78
N GLU A 97 -13.00 -2.26 -11.15
CA GLU A 97 -12.33 -1.41 -12.14
C GLU A 97 -10.93 -1.01 -11.67
N GLN A 98 -10.48 -1.37 -10.46
CA GLN A 98 -9.15 -1.07 -9.94
C GLN A 98 -8.36 -2.37 -9.69
N TRP A 99 -7.17 -2.45 -10.29
CA TRP A 99 -6.24 -3.58 -10.23
C TRP A 99 -5.88 -3.96 -8.78
N LEU A 100 -5.99 -5.26 -8.48
CA LEU A 100 -5.54 -5.86 -7.21
C LEU A 100 -4.01 -6.04 -7.25
N PRO A 101 -3.25 -5.60 -6.23
CA PRO A 101 -1.81 -5.84 -6.20
C PRO A 101 -1.50 -7.35 -6.21
N PRO A 102 -0.38 -7.79 -6.82
CA PRO A 102 -0.04 -9.20 -6.92
C PRO A 102 0.14 -9.78 -5.51
N GLY A 103 -0.46 -10.95 -5.25
CA GLY A 103 -0.15 -11.76 -4.07
C GLY A 103 -1.07 -11.65 -2.86
N THR A 104 -2.22 -10.96 -2.91
CA THR A 104 -3.21 -11.11 -1.81
C THR A 104 -4.68 -11.15 -2.24
N GLY A 105 -5.05 -10.56 -3.38
CA GLY A 105 -6.45 -10.47 -3.80
C GLY A 105 -7.40 -9.92 -2.72
N LEU A 106 -6.87 -9.21 -1.71
CA LEU A 106 -7.64 -8.81 -0.54
C LEU A 106 -8.33 -7.47 -0.80
N ILE A 107 -9.64 -7.44 -0.65
CA ILE A 107 -10.49 -6.26 -0.82
C ILE A 107 -11.03 -5.84 0.54
N VAL A 108 -10.99 -4.55 0.83
CA VAL A 108 -11.72 -3.95 1.95
C VAL A 108 -13.08 -3.50 1.42
N GLU A 109 -14.12 -4.28 1.69
CA GLU A 109 -15.48 -3.93 1.28
C GLU A 109 -16.00 -2.69 2.04
N GLN A 110 -15.59 -2.53 3.30
CA GLN A 110 -15.91 -1.35 4.09
C GLN A 110 -14.84 -1.09 5.14
N GLU A 111 -14.36 0.14 5.23
CA GLU A 111 -13.52 0.63 6.32
C GLU A 111 -14.25 1.71 7.12
N VAL A 112 -14.27 1.57 8.43
CA VAL A 112 -14.69 2.60 9.38
C VAL A 112 -13.52 2.91 10.29
N ALA A 113 -12.97 4.11 10.19
CA ALA A 113 -11.89 4.61 11.03
C ALA A 113 -12.44 5.68 11.97
N ALA A 114 -12.53 5.37 13.26
CA ALA A 114 -13.03 6.26 14.29
C ALA A 114 -11.88 6.77 15.17
N LEU A 115 -11.84 8.07 15.41
CA LEU A 115 -10.93 8.73 16.34
C LEU A 115 -11.76 9.52 17.36
N SER A 116 -11.63 9.19 18.64
CA SER A 116 -12.27 9.95 19.71
C SER A 116 -11.22 10.61 20.60
N TYR A 117 -11.52 11.83 21.05
CA TYR A 117 -10.72 12.55 22.04
C TYR A 117 -11.41 12.49 23.40
N GLN A 118 -10.66 12.05 24.41
CA GLN A 118 -11.11 11.99 25.78
C GLN A 118 -9.90 12.12 26.73
N ASP A 119 -10.03 12.99 27.75
CA ASP A 119 -9.09 13.11 28.86
C ASP A 119 -7.62 13.27 28.45
N GLY A 120 -7.36 14.11 27.43
CA GLY A 120 -6.01 14.38 26.94
C GLY A 120 -5.42 13.29 26.04
N ALA A 121 -6.21 12.30 25.63
CA ALA A 121 -5.78 11.23 24.74
C ALA A 121 -6.72 11.03 23.56
N TYR A 122 -6.17 10.48 22.49
CA TYR A 122 -6.89 10.05 21.30
C TYR A 122 -6.99 8.53 21.29
N ARG A 123 -8.21 8.01 21.19
CA ARG A 123 -8.48 6.59 20.98
C ARG A 123 -8.88 6.37 19.53
N CYS A 124 -8.09 5.58 18.81
CA CYS A 124 -8.37 5.19 17.44
C CYS A 124 -8.93 3.76 17.41
N VAL A 125 -10.03 3.55 16.69
CA VAL A 125 -10.60 2.22 16.41
C VAL A 125 -10.85 2.13 14.91
N ILE A 126 -10.27 1.12 14.27
CA ILE A 126 -10.43 0.87 12.83
C ILE A 126 -11.06 -0.49 12.65
N ARG A 127 -12.15 -0.51 11.88
CA ARG A 127 -12.90 -1.70 11.55
C ARG A 127 -12.94 -1.89 10.04
N ARG A 128 -12.64 -3.09 9.57
CA ARG A 128 -12.58 -3.43 8.14
C ARG A 128 -13.36 -4.70 7.85
N ALA A 129 -14.31 -4.62 6.92
CA ALA A 129 -14.90 -5.80 6.29
C ALA A 129 -13.97 -6.23 5.15
N LEU A 130 -13.35 -7.39 5.29
CA LEU A 130 -12.39 -7.96 4.34
C LEU A 130 -13.07 -9.02 3.48
N TYR A 131 -12.68 -9.07 2.21
CA TYR A 131 -13.03 -10.12 1.27
C TYR A 131 -11.76 -10.63 0.59
N ASN A 132 -11.48 -11.93 0.67
CA ASN A 132 -10.36 -12.53 -0.03
C ASN A 132 -10.80 -12.95 -1.44
N ALA A 133 -10.49 -12.11 -2.44
CA ALA A 133 -10.65 -12.40 -3.86
C ALA A 133 -9.40 -13.07 -4.48
N GLY A 134 -8.37 -13.37 -3.68
CA GLY A 134 -7.16 -14.04 -4.11
C GLY A 134 -7.30 -15.55 -4.17
N THR A 135 -6.22 -16.22 -4.59
CA THR A 135 -6.14 -17.69 -4.67
C THR A 135 -5.47 -18.31 -3.45
N GLU A 136 -4.92 -17.51 -2.55
CA GLU A 136 -4.18 -17.97 -1.37
C GLU A 136 -4.86 -17.51 -0.06
N PRO A 137 -4.76 -18.29 1.04
CA PRO A 137 -5.25 -17.87 2.34
C PRO A 137 -4.48 -16.68 2.90
N VAL A 138 -5.19 -15.70 3.44
CA VAL A 138 -4.61 -14.54 4.12
C VAL A 138 -4.44 -14.88 5.60
N THR A 139 -3.19 -15.02 6.01
CA THR A 139 -2.82 -15.42 7.39
C THR A 139 -2.47 -14.25 8.30
N ARG A 140 -2.25 -13.07 7.73
CA ARG A 140 -1.91 -11.85 8.45
C ARG A 140 -2.34 -10.59 7.70
N TYR A 141 -2.55 -9.51 8.44
CA TYR A 141 -2.93 -8.21 7.91
C TYR A 141 -2.00 -7.10 8.44
N LEU A 142 -1.46 -6.25 7.55
CA LEU A 142 -0.53 -5.19 7.94
C LEU A 142 -1.27 -3.94 8.44
N VAL A 143 -0.96 -3.51 9.64
CA VAL A 143 -1.42 -2.25 10.22
C VAL A 143 -0.22 -1.32 10.41
N ARG A 144 -0.44 -0.02 10.17
CA ARG A 144 0.52 1.03 10.47
C ARG A 144 -0.13 2.06 11.40
N VAL A 145 0.56 2.38 12.47
CA VAL A 145 0.25 3.49 13.38
C VAL A 145 1.30 4.57 13.16
N ALA A 146 0.89 5.73 12.67
CA ALA A 146 1.77 6.88 12.49
C ALA A 146 1.09 8.08 13.14
N VAL A 147 1.77 8.67 14.10
CA VAL A 147 1.35 9.87 14.81
C VAL A 147 2.49 10.85 14.77
N ASP A 148 2.17 12.13 14.61
CA ASP A 148 3.15 13.21 14.61
C ASP A 148 2.47 14.43 15.24
N ARG A 149 3.15 15.06 16.19
CA ARG A 149 2.67 16.27 16.84
C ARG A 149 2.87 17.51 15.96
N TYR A 150 3.91 17.52 15.13
CA TYR A 150 4.35 18.67 14.35
C TYR A 150 4.56 18.30 12.88
N PRO A 151 3.55 17.76 12.17
CA PRO A 151 3.71 17.22 10.81
C PRO A 151 4.22 18.23 9.76
N ASN A 152 4.24 19.53 10.08
CA ASN A 152 4.70 20.61 9.21
C ASN A 152 6.13 21.10 9.55
N ASP A 153 6.77 20.55 10.59
CA ASP A 153 8.13 20.87 11.03
C ASP A 153 8.92 19.57 11.26
N PRO A 154 9.58 19.03 10.22
CA PRO A 154 10.28 17.74 10.30
C PRO A 154 11.41 17.70 11.33
N GLU A 155 12.09 18.82 11.57
CA GLU A 155 13.18 18.89 12.56
C GLU A 155 12.62 18.76 13.98
N LEU A 156 11.54 19.50 14.26
CA LEU A 156 10.82 19.41 15.53
C LEU A 156 10.19 18.03 15.71
N SER A 157 9.55 17.46 14.69
CA SER A 157 9.02 16.09 14.73
C SER A 157 10.09 15.08 15.09
N ASN A 158 11.23 15.11 14.40
CA ASN A 158 12.33 14.16 14.64
C ASN A 158 12.90 14.29 16.06
N ARG A 159 13.05 15.51 16.56
CA ARG A 159 13.48 15.75 17.95
C ARG A 159 12.45 15.19 18.93
N TYR A 160 11.18 15.51 18.73
CA TYR A 160 10.11 15.10 19.63
C TYR A 160 9.88 13.58 19.64
N HIS A 161 10.03 12.93 18.48
CA HIS A 161 10.03 11.47 18.35
C HIS A 161 11.16 10.80 19.13
N ARG A 162 12.37 11.37 19.09
CA ARG A 162 13.51 10.85 19.86
C ARG A 162 13.35 11.07 21.37
N ASP A 163 12.85 12.23 21.77
CA ASP A 163 12.75 12.61 23.18
C ASP A 163 11.54 11.95 23.87
N ARG A 164 10.46 11.68 23.11
CA ARG A 164 9.20 11.11 23.59
C ARG A 164 8.70 10.00 22.66
N PRO A 165 9.46 8.90 22.48
CA PRO A 165 9.08 7.85 21.55
C PRO A 165 7.74 7.23 21.95
N LEU A 166 6.90 6.94 20.97
CA LEU A 166 5.69 6.15 21.20
C LEU A 166 6.10 4.70 21.43
N THR A 167 5.65 4.08 22.52
CA THR A 167 5.94 2.67 22.81
C THR A 167 4.73 1.79 22.53
N PHE A 168 4.95 0.48 22.37
CA PHE A 168 3.85 -0.48 22.20
C PHE A 168 2.99 -0.65 23.46
N ASP A 169 3.59 -0.46 24.63
CA ASP A 169 2.87 -0.55 25.91
C ASP A 169 1.92 0.63 26.07
N GLU A 170 2.36 1.84 25.71
CA GLU A 170 1.50 3.03 25.67
C GLU A 170 0.37 2.92 24.64
N LEU A 171 0.61 2.25 23.50
CA LEU A 171 -0.40 2.08 22.45
C LEU A 171 -1.63 1.27 22.91
N ASP A 172 -1.45 0.33 23.86
CA ASP A 172 -2.47 -0.65 24.25
C ASP A 172 -3.20 -1.25 23.03
N LEU A 173 -2.43 -1.70 22.03
CA LEU A 173 -2.98 -2.20 20.77
C LEU A 173 -3.74 -3.51 20.98
N ARG A 174 -5.03 -3.49 20.66
CA ARG A 174 -5.92 -4.67 20.67
C ARG A 174 -6.50 -4.91 19.29
N ALA A 175 -6.66 -6.17 18.93
CA ALA A 175 -7.22 -6.57 17.65
C ALA A 175 -8.16 -7.77 17.80
N TYR A 176 -9.18 -7.81 16.95
CA TYR A 176 -10.25 -8.81 16.97
C TYR A 176 -10.66 -9.18 15.54
N CYS A 177 -11.11 -10.42 15.36
CA CYS A 177 -11.67 -10.98 14.15
C CYS A 177 -13.14 -11.34 14.39
N GLY A 178 -14.03 -10.99 13.47
CA GLY A 178 -15.47 -11.21 13.55
C GLY A 178 -16.28 -10.03 14.10
N ASP A 179 -17.58 -10.29 14.30
CA ASP A 179 -18.57 -9.32 14.75
C ASP A 179 -18.88 -9.49 16.25
N PRO A 180 -19.05 -8.40 17.01
CA PRO A 180 -19.60 -8.49 18.35
C PRO A 180 -20.98 -9.18 18.35
N PRO A 181 -21.31 -9.98 19.38
CA PRO A 181 -20.50 -10.29 20.57
C PRO A 181 -19.49 -11.43 20.35
N ALA A 182 -19.55 -12.16 19.23
CA ALA A 182 -18.81 -13.39 18.98
C ALA A 182 -17.45 -13.16 18.29
N ARG A 183 -16.78 -12.05 18.58
CA ARG A 183 -15.47 -11.73 17.99
C ARG A 183 -14.34 -12.44 18.74
N GLU A 184 -13.39 -12.97 18.00
CA GLU A 184 -12.21 -13.64 18.52
C GLU A 184 -11.04 -12.66 18.65
N PRO A 185 -10.24 -12.68 19.73
CA PRO A 185 -9.03 -11.88 19.80
C PRO A 185 -8.04 -12.30 18.71
N MET A 186 -7.29 -11.35 18.16
CA MET A 186 -6.19 -11.63 17.23
C MET A 186 -4.86 -11.39 17.92
N ARG A 187 -3.94 -12.35 17.79
CA ARG A 187 -2.52 -12.11 18.11
C ARG A 187 -1.94 -11.11 17.12
N TRP A 188 -0.90 -10.41 17.54
CA TRP A 188 -0.18 -9.51 16.67
C TRP A 188 1.32 -9.58 16.90
N ARG A 189 2.11 -9.23 15.87
CA ARG A 189 3.57 -9.21 15.93
C ARG A 189 4.12 -7.90 15.39
N LYS A 190 5.12 -7.34 16.07
CA LYS A 190 5.88 -6.18 15.58
C LYS A 190 6.51 -6.52 14.21
N LYS A 191 6.33 -5.64 13.23
CA LYS A 191 7.06 -5.66 11.95
C LYS A 191 8.17 -4.61 11.97
N HIS A 192 7.82 -3.37 12.25
CA HIS A 192 8.77 -2.26 12.39
C HIS A 192 8.44 -1.45 13.63
N ASP A 193 9.48 -1.12 14.39
CA ASP A 193 9.43 -0.26 15.56
C ASP A 193 10.31 0.96 15.27
N ARG A 194 9.70 2.05 14.79
CA ARG A 194 10.37 3.32 14.49
C ARG A 194 9.78 4.42 15.36
N ASP A 195 10.54 5.47 15.62
CA ASP A 195 10.06 6.55 16.48
C ASP A 195 8.86 7.28 15.84
N ALA A 196 8.91 7.48 14.52
CA ALA A 196 7.85 8.14 13.74
C ALA A 196 6.65 7.24 13.41
N PHE A 197 6.78 5.91 13.48
CA PHE A 197 5.68 5.00 13.19
C PHE A 197 5.91 3.57 13.70
N LYS A 198 4.81 2.86 13.97
CA LYS A 198 4.81 1.43 14.27
C LYS A 198 4.11 0.65 13.16
N GLU A 199 4.69 -0.47 12.74
CA GLU A 199 4.02 -1.43 11.85
C GLU A 199 3.85 -2.77 12.55
N VAL A 200 2.65 -3.33 12.42
CA VAL A 200 2.22 -4.52 13.13
C VAL A 200 1.52 -5.47 12.17
N TRP A 201 1.89 -6.74 12.23
CA TRP A 201 1.10 -7.81 11.63
C TRP A 201 0.01 -8.23 12.61
N LEU A 202 -1.24 -8.00 12.27
CA LEU A 202 -2.36 -8.70 12.89
C LEU A 202 -2.38 -10.11 12.32
N LEU A 203 -2.44 -11.12 13.17
CA LEU A 203 -2.39 -12.52 12.77
C LEU A 203 -3.79 -13.10 12.87
N PHE A 204 -4.18 -13.84 11.84
CA PHE A 204 -5.40 -14.65 11.86
C PHE A 204 -5.15 -15.92 12.71
N GLU A 205 -4.75 -15.71 13.96
CA GLU A 205 -4.50 -16.73 14.97
C GLU A 205 -4.67 -16.14 16.39
N ASN A 206 -4.98 -17.02 17.34
CA ASN A 206 -5.08 -16.74 18.77
C ASN A 206 -4.59 -17.93 19.59
N ASP A 207 -4.94 -17.98 20.87
CA ASP A 207 -4.54 -19.07 21.77
C ASP A 207 -5.22 -20.41 21.45
N ASP A 208 -6.40 -20.35 20.83
CA ASP A 208 -7.21 -21.51 20.46
C ASP A 208 -6.84 -22.08 19.08
N GLY A 209 -6.17 -21.30 18.23
CA GLY A 209 -5.63 -21.80 16.96
C GLY A 209 -5.49 -20.74 15.87
N ARG A 210 -5.36 -21.21 14.62
CA ARG A 210 -5.27 -20.38 13.40
C ARG A 210 -6.61 -20.37 12.68
N PHE A 211 -7.01 -19.21 12.19
CA PHE A 211 -8.23 -18.97 11.43
C PHE A 211 -7.97 -18.10 10.18
N PRO A 212 -7.09 -18.53 9.24
CA PRO A 212 -6.80 -17.76 8.03
C PRO A 212 -8.07 -17.39 7.28
N LEU A 213 -8.07 -16.23 6.63
CA LEU A 213 -9.14 -15.83 5.71
C LEU A 213 -8.92 -16.51 4.36
N TYR A 214 -9.70 -17.55 4.04
CA TYR A 214 -9.51 -18.34 2.82
C TYR A 214 -10.09 -17.64 1.57
N PRO A 215 -9.64 -18.02 0.36
CA PRO A 215 -10.24 -17.56 -0.89
C PRO A 215 -11.76 -17.64 -0.92
N GLY A 216 -12.42 -16.54 -1.29
CA GLY A 216 -13.88 -16.42 -1.36
C GLY A 216 -14.56 -16.03 -0.03
N GLU A 217 -13.84 -16.05 1.10
CA GLU A 217 -14.41 -15.74 2.40
C GLU A 217 -14.44 -14.24 2.71
N ARG A 218 -15.32 -13.89 3.65
CA ARG A 218 -15.46 -12.55 4.20
C ARG A 218 -15.31 -12.58 5.71
N VAL A 219 -14.66 -11.58 6.26
CA VAL A 219 -14.55 -11.43 7.71
C VAL A 219 -14.38 -9.97 8.10
N ALA A 220 -14.90 -9.58 9.25
CA ALA A 220 -14.57 -8.29 9.85
C ALA A 220 -13.28 -8.41 10.67
N ILE A 221 -12.40 -7.43 10.58
CA ILE A 221 -11.35 -7.22 11.59
C ILE A 221 -11.55 -5.86 12.24
N GLU A 222 -11.22 -5.77 13.52
CA GLU A 222 -11.25 -4.53 14.29
C GLU A 222 -9.97 -4.42 15.10
N TYR A 223 -9.31 -3.27 15.06
CA TYR A 223 -8.18 -3.00 15.93
C TYR A 223 -8.25 -1.58 16.47
N GLY A 224 -7.77 -1.39 17.69
CA GLY A 224 -7.77 -0.10 18.34
C GLY A 224 -6.55 0.11 19.22
N TYR A 225 -6.17 1.37 19.37
CA TYR A 225 -5.02 1.83 20.14
C TYR A 225 -5.26 3.24 20.66
N THR A 226 -4.50 3.65 21.67
CA THR A 226 -4.60 4.95 22.33
C THR A 226 -3.26 5.68 22.26
N VAL A 227 -3.29 7.00 22.07
CA VAL A 227 -2.09 7.85 22.09
C VAL A 227 -2.42 9.18 22.76
N GLY A 228 -1.54 9.67 23.63
CA GLY A 228 -1.69 10.97 24.28
C GLY A 228 -1.61 12.15 23.30
N GLN A 229 -2.32 13.24 23.61
CA GLN A 229 -2.35 14.46 22.79
C GLN A 229 -0.98 15.13 22.62
N GLU A 230 -0.06 14.86 23.54
CA GLU A 230 1.32 15.34 23.49
C GLU A 230 2.10 14.71 22.34
N LYS A 231 1.72 13.50 21.87
CA LYS A 231 2.35 12.79 20.75
C LYS A 231 1.53 12.83 19.45
N TRP A 232 0.22 13.08 19.52
CA TRP A 232 -0.65 13.18 18.34
C TRP A 232 -1.08 14.64 18.08
N GLY A 233 -0.72 15.16 16.90
CA GLY A 233 -1.20 16.46 16.41
C GLY A 233 -2.68 16.46 16.04
N GLN A 234 -3.19 17.61 15.59
CA GLN A 234 -4.61 17.79 15.26
C GLN A 234 -4.94 17.34 13.82
N TRP A 235 -4.61 16.09 13.51
CA TRP A 235 -4.85 15.49 12.20
C TRP A 235 -5.12 13.99 12.30
N PHE A 236 -5.88 13.46 11.35
CA PHE A 236 -6.12 12.03 11.19
C PHE A 236 -6.14 11.66 9.72
N GLN A 237 -5.25 10.74 9.31
CA GLN A 237 -5.09 10.37 7.91
C GLN A 237 -5.34 8.88 7.66
N ARG A 238 -6.06 8.59 6.57
CA ARG A 238 -6.26 7.24 6.03
C ARG A 238 -5.56 7.10 4.69
N ALA A 239 -4.61 6.17 4.60
CA ALA A 239 -3.96 5.80 3.35
C ALA A 239 -4.59 4.52 2.80
N VAL A 240 -5.07 4.57 1.55
CA VAL A 240 -5.71 3.43 0.88
C VAL A 240 -4.64 2.55 0.25
N ARG A 241 -4.28 1.46 0.93
CA ARG A 241 -3.18 0.54 0.53
C ARG A 241 -3.65 -0.74 -0.15
N VAL A 242 -4.94 -1.04 -0.02
CA VAL A 242 -5.61 -2.20 -0.62
C VAL A 242 -6.90 -1.71 -1.26
N PRO A 243 -7.37 -2.34 -2.35
CA PRO A 243 -8.64 -1.97 -2.97
C PRO A 243 -9.75 -1.85 -1.92
N THR A 244 -10.36 -0.67 -1.83
CA THR A 244 -11.35 -0.34 -0.81
C THR A 244 -12.62 0.16 -1.49
N ARG A 245 -13.77 -0.44 -1.20
CA ARG A 245 -15.05 -0.02 -1.81
C ARG A 245 -15.69 1.16 -1.09
N LYS A 246 -15.50 1.25 0.22
CA LYS A 246 -16.07 2.32 1.04
C LYS A 246 -15.17 2.67 2.20
N LEU A 247 -14.88 3.95 2.35
CA LEU A 247 -14.13 4.49 3.47
C LEU A 247 -14.99 5.51 4.23
N THR A 248 -15.14 5.30 5.53
CA THR A 248 -15.78 6.21 6.46
C THR A 248 -14.78 6.63 7.54
N VAL A 249 -14.64 7.93 7.75
CA VAL A 249 -13.86 8.51 8.86
C VAL A 249 -14.81 9.19 9.83
N ARG A 250 -14.66 8.87 11.12
CA ARG A 250 -15.44 9.45 12.22
C ARG A 250 -14.52 10.13 13.20
N LEU A 251 -14.77 11.39 13.49
CA LEU A 251 -14.12 12.13 14.56
C LEU A 251 -15.14 12.43 15.64
N ASP A 252 -14.71 12.30 16.89
CA ASP A 252 -15.55 12.49 18.05
C ASP A 252 -14.81 13.34 19.10
N PHE A 253 -15.33 14.54 19.36
CA PHE A 253 -14.72 15.52 20.25
C PHE A 253 -15.73 16.05 21.27
N PRO A 254 -15.31 16.41 22.50
CA PRO A 254 -16.17 17.13 23.44
C PRO A 254 -16.66 18.46 22.84
N GLU A 255 -17.96 18.72 22.92
CA GLU A 255 -18.58 19.93 22.35
C GLU A 255 -18.01 21.21 22.97
N LYS A 256 -17.67 21.16 24.27
CA LYS A 256 -17.05 22.27 25.01
C LYS A 256 -15.73 22.79 24.42
N LEU A 257 -15.06 22.03 23.55
CA LEU A 257 -13.81 22.45 22.90
C LEU A 257 -14.06 23.28 21.62
N ASP A 258 -15.31 23.39 21.18
CA ASP A 258 -15.73 24.02 19.93
C ASP A 258 -14.82 23.60 18.74
N PRO A 259 -14.87 22.30 18.36
CA PRO A 259 -14.02 21.76 17.32
C PRO A 259 -14.45 22.25 15.94
N HIS A 260 -13.47 22.73 15.17
CA HIS A 260 -13.63 23.05 13.76
C HIS A 260 -12.79 22.08 12.93
N VAL A 261 -13.44 21.34 12.03
CA VAL A 261 -12.83 20.25 11.24
C VAL A 261 -12.88 20.59 9.75
N TRP A 262 -11.78 20.35 9.05
CA TRP A 262 -11.70 20.37 7.60
C TRP A 262 -10.94 19.13 7.12
N GLY A 263 -10.86 18.91 5.81
CA GLY A 263 -10.07 17.82 5.29
C GLY A 263 -9.66 18.00 3.85
N VAL A 264 -8.62 17.26 3.49
CA VAL A 264 -8.00 17.23 2.18
C VAL A 264 -7.82 15.78 1.73
N GLU A 265 -7.86 15.56 0.43
CA GLU A 265 -7.40 14.35 -0.22
C GLU A 265 -6.11 14.63 -0.99
N THR A 266 -5.17 13.70 -0.89
CA THR A 266 -3.93 13.71 -1.65
C THR A 266 -3.89 12.43 -2.46
N SER A 267 -3.91 12.54 -3.78
CA SER A 267 -3.76 11.39 -4.67
C SER A 267 -2.30 11.23 -5.10
N LEU A 268 -2.03 10.34 -6.07
CA LEU A 268 -0.72 10.22 -6.72
C LEU A 268 -0.21 11.56 -7.29
N SER A 269 -1.09 12.57 -7.50
CA SER A 269 -0.74 13.95 -7.95
C SER A 269 0.07 14.72 -6.92
N ALA A 270 0.00 14.30 -5.66
CA ALA A 270 0.54 14.99 -4.52
C ALA A 270 0.06 16.46 -4.38
N GLU A 271 -0.91 16.91 -5.17
CA GLU A 271 -1.68 18.12 -4.91
C GLU A 271 -2.73 17.79 -3.85
N GLU A 272 -2.81 18.62 -2.80
CA GLU A 272 -3.89 18.56 -1.83
C GLU A 272 -5.14 19.19 -2.44
N ALA A 273 -6.18 18.38 -2.62
CA ALA A 273 -7.49 18.85 -3.02
C ALA A 273 -8.45 18.79 -1.81
N PRO A 274 -9.47 19.65 -1.75
CA PRO A 274 -10.54 19.49 -0.78
C PRO A 274 -11.22 18.12 -0.92
N LEU A 275 -11.72 17.56 0.18
CA LEU A 275 -12.51 16.32 0.14
C LEU A 275 -13.71 16.48 -0.81
N ARG A 276 -13.90 15.52 -1.72
CA ARG A 276 -14.98 15.55 -2.73
C ARG A 276 -16.38 15.54 -2.15
N THR A 277 -16.53 14.93 -0.98
CA THR A 277 -17.80 14.82 -0.27
C THR A 277 -17.77 15.66 1.00
N PRO A 278 -18.89 16.33 1.35
CA PRO A 278 -18.93 17.21 2.51
C PRO A 278 -18.84 16.44 3.83
N LEU A 279 -18.22 17.07 4.82
CA LEU A 279 -18.21 16.62 6.21
C LEU A 279 -19.62 16.78 6.81
N GLN A 280 -20.15 15.72 7.42
CA GLN A 280 -21.39 15.77 8.17
C GLN A 280 -21.07 16.00 9.65
N ARG A 281 -21.67 17.03 10.25
CA ARG A 281 -21.51 17.35 11.68
C ARG A 281 -22.83 17.14 12.42
N ARG A 282 -22.76 16.50 13.58
CA ARG A 282 -23.88 16.35 14.53
C ARG A 282 -23.38 16.60 15.94
N ALA A 283 -24.21 17.22 16.77
CA ALA A 283 -23.96 17.39 18.20
C ALA A 283 -24.97 16.56 18.98
N GLU A 284 -24.48 15.67 19.83
CA GLU A 284 -25.29 14.74 20.63
C GLU A 284 -24.55 14.44 21.93
N ASP A 285 -25.27 14.35 23.06
CA ASP A 285 -24.73 14.02 24.38
C ASP A 285 -23.50 14.84 24.82
N GLY A 286 -23.46 16.13 24.48
CA GLY A 286 -22.34 17.03 24.79
C GLY A 286 -21.07 16.74 23.99
N ARG A 287 -21.18 16.00 22.88
CA ARG A 287 -20.10 15.65 21.96
C ARG A 287 -20.44 16.12 20.55
N THR A 288 -19.40 16.54 19.83
CA THR A 288 -19.47 16.83 18.40
C THR A 288 -18.94 15.62 17.63
N HIS A 289 -19.82 15.00 16.85
CA HIS A 289 -19.50 13.94 15.90
C HIS A 289 -19.33 14.54 14.50
N VAL A 290 -18.21 14.22 13.85
CA VAL A 290 -17.95 14.57 12.45
C VAL A 290 -17.73 13.29 11.67
N GLU A 291 -18.53 13.08 10.63
CA GLU A 291 -18.42 11.93 9.74
C GLU A 291 -18.11 12.39 8.32
N TRP A 292 -17.18 11.69 7.68
CA TRP A 292 -16.89 11.81 6.26
C TRP A 292 -16.88 10.44 5.62
N THR A 293 -17.40 10.33 4.39
CA THR A 293 -17.46 9.08 3.63
C THR A 293 -17.12 9.31 2.17
N THR A 294 -16.40 8.37 1.59
CA THR A 294 -16.24 8.24 0.14
C THR A 294 -16.45 6.79 -0.28
N ASP A 295 -17.07 6.62 -1.44
CA ASP A 295 -17.13 5.34 -2.13
C ASP A 295 -15.96 5.24 -3.12
N GLU A 296 -15.49 4.03 -3.34
CA GLU A 296 -14.38 3.66 -4.25
C GLU A 296 -13.16 4.60 -4.19
N PRO A 297 -12.61 4.87 -2.98
CA PRO A 297 -11.43 5.71 -2.87
C PRO A 297 -10.27 5.17 -3.69
N LEU A 298 -9.52 6.08 -4.32
CA LEU A 298 -8.41 5.73 -5.19
C LEU A 298 -7.32 4.98 -4.42
N LEU A 299 -6.84 3.87 -5.00
CA LEU A 299 -5.66 3.18 -4.47
C LEU A 299 -4.47 4.16 -4.38
N ASN A 300 -3.76 4.11 -3.26
CA ASN A 300 -2.67 5.01 -2.85
C ASN A 300 -3.07 6.45 -2.49
N ALA A 301 -4.35 6.81 -2.55
CA ALA A 301 -4.79 8.10 -2.03
C ALA A 301 -4.68 8.16 -0.49
N ARG A 302 -4.50 9.38 0.01
CA ARG A 302 -4.50 9.74 1.42
C ARG A 302 -5.66 10.70 1.65
N TYR A 303 -6.45 10.43 2.66
CA TYR A 303 -7.53 11.32 3.11
C TYR A 303 -7.18 11.80 4.51
N ARG A 304 -6.92 13.10 4.65
CA ARG A 304 -6.50 13.73 5.90
C ARG A 304 -7.59 14.66 6.38
N LEU A 305 -8.10 14.41 7.58
CA LEU A 305 -8.95 15.35 8.30
C LEU A 305 -8.10 16.07 9.34
N GLU A 306 -8.29 17.37 9.46
CA GLU A 306 -7.59 18.22 10.42
C GLU A 306 -8.59 19.01 11.23
N TRP A 307 -8.17 19.46 12.42
CA TRP A 307 -9.04 20.25 13.26
C TRP A 307 -8.29 21.29 14.08
N ARG A 308 -9.05 22.22 14.64
CA ARG A 308 -8.62 23.11 15.72
C ARG A 308 -9.71 23.20 16.78
N PHE A 309 -9.30 23.31 18.04
CA PHE A 309 -10.19 23.63 19.15
C PHE A 309 -10.20 25.13 19.35
N ARG A 310 -11.38 25.75 19.34
CA ARG A 310 -11.51 27.21 19.57
C ARG A 310 -11.58 27.55 21.05
N ALA A 311 -11.98 26.60 21.89
CA ALA A 311 -11.88 26.70 23.34
C ALA A 311 -10.69 25.86 23.84
N GLN A 312 -9.93 26.39 24.80
CA GLN A 312 -8.81 25.64 25.39
C GLN A 312 -9.31 24.44 26.19
N PRO A 313 -8.66 23.27 26.08
CA PRO A 313 -8.92 22.16 26.99
C PRO A 313 -8.54 22.57 28.40
N THR A 314 -9.48 22.41 29.34
CA THR A 314 -9.42 23.01 30.68
C THR A 314 -8.35 22.43 31.63
N ASP A 315 -7.41 21.60 31.15
CA ASP A 315 -6.40 20.91 31.98
C ASP A 315 -5.05 20.65 31.24
N ALA A 316 -4.46 21.65 30.57
CA ALA A 316 -3.09 21.54 30.04
C ALA A 316 -2.18 22.64 30.64
N PRO A 317 -0.97 22.32 31.15
CA PRO A 317 -0.01 23.35 31.57
C PRO A 317 0.39 24.20 30.37
N ALA A 318 0.38 25.53 30.55
CA ALA A 318 0.82 26.48 29.53
C ALA A 318 2.33 26.35 29.29
N GLU A 319 2.74 25.86 28.13
CA GLU A 319 4.09 26.08 27.62
C GLU A 319 4.15 27.44 26.88
N PRO A 320 5.18 28.26 27.11
CA PRO A 320 5.25 29.61 26.54
C PRO A 320 5.61 29.56 25.05
N VAL A 321 4.76 30.20 24.24
CA VAL A 321 5.08 30.56 22.85
C VAL A 321 6.15 31.67 22.87
N PRO A 322 7.30 31.54 22.17
CA PRO A 322 8.24 32.64 22.08
C PRO A 322 7.63 33.76 21.23
N ALA A 323 7.65 34.99 21.76
CA ALA A 323 7.12 36.16 21.10
C ALA A 323 7.83 36.45 19.77
N PRO A 324 7.13 36.93 18.72
CA PRO A 324 7.77 37.41 17.51
C PRO A 324 8.58 38.68 17.82
N ALA A 325 9.76 38.80 17.20
CA ALA A 325 10.65 39.95 17.31
C ALA A 325 9.97 41.26 16.82
N PRO A 326 10.33 42.43 17.38
CA PRO A 326 9.62 43.67 17.07
C PRO A 326 9.98 44.18 15.67
N ALA A 327 8.94 44.54 14.91
CA ALA A 327 9.06 45.26 13.65
C ALA A 327 9.33 46.75 13.92
N GLU A 328 10.36 47.30 13.28
CA GLU A 328 10.63 48.74 13.26
C GLU A 328 9.57 49.49 12.44
N ALA A 329 9.20 50.65 12.96
CA ALA A 329 8.13 51.50 12.48
C ALA A 329 8.56 52.36 11.28
N ALA A 330 7.68 52.43 10.28
CA ALA A 330 7.51 53.63 9.44
C ALA A 330 6.05 53.72 8.97
N ALA A 331 5.45 54.88 9.21
CA ALA A 331 4.10 55.28 8.81
C ALA A 331 4.20 56.54 7.91
N PRO A 332 3.12 57.06 7.29
CA PRO A 332 1.97 56.40 6.65
C PRO A 332 1.64 57.01 5.25
N ALA A 333 0.55 56.53 4.66
CA ALA A 333 -0.43 57.22 3.80
C ALA A 333 -0.46 56.86 2.30
N GLY A 334 -1.65 56.42 1.88
CA GLY A 334 -2.11 56.40 0.49
C GLY A 334 -2.74 55.07 0.08
N GLU A 335 -4.04 54.89 0.36
CA GLU A 335 -4.85 53.88 -0.34
C GLU A 335 -4.81 54.15 -1.86
N PRO A 336 -4.64 53.10 -2.67
CA PRO A 336 -5.70 52.79 -3.63
C PRO A 336 -6.06 51.30 -3.66
N GLU A 337 -7.28 51.07 -4.16
CA GLU A 337 -8.02 49.81 -4.33
C GLU A 337 -7.25 48.62 -4.94
N PRO A 338 -7.73 47.37 -4.71
CA PRO A 338 -6.93 46.18 -4.92
C PRO A 338 -6.77 45.85 -6.40
N ALA A 339 -5.52 45.87 -6.87
CA ALA A 339 -5.15 45.14 -8.07
C ALA A 339 -5.15 43.65 -7.75
N THR A 340 -5.90 42.90 -8.55
CA THR A 340 -5.97 41.44 -8.58
C THR A 340 -4.57 40.82 -8.53
N THR A 341 -4.20 40.25 -7.38
CA THR A 341 -3.05 39.34 -7.30
C THR A 341 -3.39 38.04 -8.02
N SER A 342 -2.68 37.81 -9.11
CA SER A 342 -2.55 36.54 -9.80
C SER A 342 -2.36 35.40 -8.81
N ALA A 343 -3.17 34.35 -8.95
CA ALA A 343 -3.04 33.10 -8.22
C ALA A 343 -1.60 32.55 -8.34
N GLU A 344 -0.94 32.32 -7.21
CA GLU A 344 0.29 31.54 -7.17
C GLU A 344 -0.02 30.14 -7.70
N THR A 345 0.69 29.75 -8.76
CA THR A 345 0.58 28.41 -9.35
C THR A 345 1.23 27.42 -8.38
N PRO A 346 0.57 26.31 -7.99
CA PRO A 346 1.17 25.32 -7.10
C PRO A 346 2.47 24.74 -7.69
N ALA A 347 3.46 24.46 -6.82
CA ALA A 347 4.75 23.92 -7.22
C ALA A 347 4.62 22.52 -7.84
N ARG A 348 5.32 22.26 -8.97
CA ARG A 348 5.22 21.01 -9.72
C ARG A 348 5.78 19.84 -8.92
N ALA A 349 5.43 18.60 -9.27
CA ALA A 349 5.96 17.44 -8.56
C ALA A 349 7.48 17.28 -8.77
N SER A 350 7.99 17.65 -9.95
CA SER A 350 9.44 17.73 -10.20
C SER A 350 10.14 18.75 -9.28
N ASP A 351 9.50 19.89 -8.96
CA ASP A 351 10.09 20.88 -8.04
C ASP A 351 10.29 20.29 -6.64
N ARG A 352 9.33 19.48 -6.19
CA ARG A 352 9.41 18.77 -4.91
C ARG A 352 10.49 17.67 -4.92
N MET A 353 10.63 16.93 -6.02
CA MET A 353 11.72 15.96 -6.16
C MET A 353 13.08 16.68 -6.16
N SER A 354 13.19 17.82 -6.84
CA SER A 354 14.37 18.67 -6.79
C SER A 354 14.68 19.14 -5.36
N ALA A 355 13.67 19.58 -4.60
CA ALA A 355 13.83 19.97 -3.20
C ALA A 355 14.26 18.80 -2.28
N ALA A 356 13.92 17.55 -2.63
CA ALA A 356 14.42 16.36 -1.94
C ALA A 356 15.85 15.97 -2.31
N GLY A 357 16.51 16.75 -3.18
CA GLY A 357 17.87 16.51 -3.66
C GLY A 357 17.95 15.57 -4.85
N ILE A 358 16.86 15.37 -5.59
CA ILE A 358 16.89 14.60 -6.84
C ILE A 358 17.30 15.50 -7.99
N VAL A 359 18.38 15.14 -8.67
CA VAL A 359 18.87 15.80 -9.88
C VAL A 359 17.82 15.68 -10.98
N GLN A 360 17.41 16.81 -11.54
CA GLN A 360 16.37 16.88 -12.57
C GLN A 360 16.93 16.74 -13.99
N ARG A 361 16.06 16.33 -14.92
CA ARG A 361 16.35 16.18 -16.36
C ARG A 361 16.88 17.48 -16.94
N GLY A 362 17.93 17.38 -17.76
CA GLY A 362 18.67 18.51 -18.31
C GLY A 362 20.02 18.73 -17.60
N ALA A 363 20.25 18.11 -16.44
CA ALA A 363 21.58 18.04 -15.85
C ALA A 363 22.48 17.08 -16.64
N ASP A 364 23.65 17.57 -17.05
CA ASP A 364 24.67 16.79 -17.78
C ASP A 364 25.01 15.45 -17.13
N LEU A 365 24.99 15.39 -15.80
CA LEU A 365 25.31 14.21 -15.02
C LEU A 365 24.42 13.01 -15.38
N LEU A 366 23.15 13.24 -15.73
CA LEU A 366 22.20 12.17 -16.06
C LEU A 366 22.44 11.57 -17.47
N HIS A 367 23.31 12.19 -18.27
CA HIS A 367 23.64 11.79 -19.64
C HIS A 367 25.08 11.25 -19.77
N ARG A 368 25.74 10.97 -18.65
CA ARG A 368 27.11 10.44 -18.61
C ARG A 368 27.11 9.08 -17.93
N ALA A 369 27.83 8.13 -18.53
CA ALA A 369 28.09 6.85 -17.89
C ALA A 369 28.86 7.08 -16.58
N THR A 370 28.50 6.32 -15.55
CA THR A 370 29.06 6.44 -14.20
C THR A 370 30.42 5.77 -14.07
N ASP A 371 31.20 6.25 -13.09
CA ASP A 371 32.47 5.62 -12.74
C ASP A 371 32.23 4.34 -11.92
N PRO A 372 32.80 3.19 -12.33
CA PRO A 372 32.68 1.95 -11.57
C PRO A 372 33.52 2.01 -10.27
N PHE A 373 33.15 1.15 -9.33
CA PHE A 373 33.94 0.89 -8.13
C PHE A 373 35.03 -0.15 -8.39
N ASP A 374 36.26 0.11 -7.94
CA ASP A 374 37.33 -0.89 -7.88
C ASP A 374 37.19 -1.70 -6.58
N LEU A 375 36.33 -2.71 -6.59
CA LEU A 375 36.02 -3.51 -5.40
C LEU A 375 37.01 -4.68 -5.26
N PRO A 376 37.51 -4.96 -4.03
CA PRO A 376 37.06 -4.43 -2.74
C PRO A 376 37.73 -3.12 -2.26
N ALA A 377 38.69 -2.55 -3.00
CA ALA A 377 39.43 -1.37 -2.55
C ALA A 377 38.49 -0.17 -2.25
N ASP A 378 37.45 -0.01 -3.07
CA ASP A 378 36.43 1.03 -2.93
C ASP A 378 35.24 0.66 -2.02
N ALA A 379 35.32 -0.41 -1.22
CA ALA A 379 34.18 -0.90 -0.44
C ALA A 379 33.58 0.16 0.52
N ALA A 380 34.43 0.96 1.16
CA ALA A 380 33.97 2.05 2.03
C ALA A 380 33.23 3.14 1.25
N ALA A 381 33.77 3.55 0.09
CA ALA A 381 33.14 4.53 -0.78
C ALA A 381 31.80 4.01 -1.34
N ALA A 382 31.70 2.70 -1.64
CA ALA A 382 30.45 2.08 -2.06
C ALA A 382 29.39 2.15 -0.94
N GLU A 383 29.76 1.86 0.31
CA GLU A 383 28.83 1.91 1.44
C GLU A 383 28.35 3.34 1.75
N GLU A 384 29.23 4.35 1.60
CA GLU A 384 28.85 5.76 1.71
C GLU A 384 27.81 6.15 0.65
N VAL A 385 28.02 5.79 -0.61
CA VAL A 385 27.06 6.04 -1.69
C VAL A 385 25.72 5.32 -1.43
N LEU A 386 25.76 4.07 -0.98
CA LEU A 386 24.54 3.34 -0.62
C LEU A 386 23.78 3.97 0.55
N THR A 387 24.50 4.52 1.53
CA THR A 387 23.92 5.27 2.65
C THR A 387 23.19 6.52 2.15
N GLU A 388 23.80 7.29 1.27
CA GLU A 388 23.19 8.47 0.65
C GLU A 388 21.95 8.11 -0.19
N LEU A 389 22.02 7.01 -0.95
CA LEU A 389 20.87 6.50 -1.70
C LEU A 389 19.69 6.11 -0.79
N ARG A 390 19.96 5.44 0.34
CA ARG A 390 18.91 5.10 1.32
C ARG A 390 18.31 6.35 1.96
N ALA A 391 19.14 7.34 2.29
CA ALA A 391 18.69 8.60 2.85
C ALA A 391 17.82 9.38 1.84
N ALA A 392 18.21 9.42 0.58
CA ALA A 392 17.44 10.04 -0.49
C ALA A 392 16.09 9.33 -0.70
N LEU A 393 16.07 8.00 -0.79
CA LEU A 393 14.83 7.22 -0.87
C LEU A 393 13.88 7.52 0.31
N ALA A 394 14.42 7.67 1.53
CA ALA A 394 13.63 8.03 2.70
C ALA A 394 13.03 9.46 2.60
N ARG A 395 13.74 10.42 2.00
CA ARG A 395 13.18 11.77 1.71
C ARG A 395 12.09 11.69 0.64
N VAL A 396 12.32 10.93 -0.44
CA VAL A 396 11.32 10.75 -1.51
C VAL A 396 10.05 10.08 -0.96
N ASP A 397 10.15 9.12 -0.03
CA ASP A 397 8.99 8.46 0.60
C ASP A 397 8.06 9.42 1.35
N GLN A 398 8.60 10.52 1.88
CA GLN A 398 7.81 11.55 2.54
C GLN A 398 6.93 12.29 1.52
N LEU A 399 7.43 12.45 0.29
CA LEU A 399 6.76 13.15 -0.81
C LEU A 399 5.81 12.26 -1.60
N HIS A 400 6.17 10.99 -1.84
CA HIS A 400 5.41 10.08 -2.68
C HIS A 400 5.51 8.63 -2.18
N LEU A 401 4.38 7.90 -2.18
CA LEU A 401 4.36 6.47 -1.87
C LEU A 401 4.36 5.64 -3.14
N PHE A 402 5.35 4.77 -3.27
CA PHE A 402 5.46 3.87 -4.41
C PHE A 402 4.82 2.52 -4.10
N SER A 403 3.72 2.20 -4.78
CA SER A 403 3.05 0.90 -4.64
C SER A 403 3.54 -0.15 -5.65
N LYS A 404 4.28 0.28 -6.69
CA LYS A 404 4.81 -0.58 -7.77
C LYS A 404 6.32 -0.84 -7.63
N GLY A 405 6.90 -0.52 -6.48
CA GLY A 405 8.34 -0.50 -6.27
C GLY A 405 8.94 0.84 -6.72
N VAL A 406 10.19 1.08 -6.33
CA VAL A 406 10.93 2.30 -6.66
C VAL A 406 12.41 1.99 -6.73
N GLY A 407 13.07 2.52 -7.75
CA GLY A 407 14.52 2.54 -7.84
C GLY A 407 15.08 3.95 -7.69
N LEU A 408 16.35 4.01 -7.33
CA LEU A 408 17.13 5.25 -7.34
C LEU A 408 18.59 4.91 -7.64
N ALA A 409 19.15 5.55 -8.65
CA ALA A 409 20.55 5.47 -9.04
C ALA A 409 21.36 6.66 -8.52
N ALA A 410 22.64 6.44 -8.21
CA ALA A 410 23.53 7.46 -7.64
C ALA A 410 23.61 8.77 -8.46
N PRO A 411 23.59 8.77 -9.81
CA PRO A 411 23.55 10.00 -10.61
C PRO A 411 22.34 10.89 -10.29
N GLN A 412 21.21 10.30 -9.92
CA GLN A 412 20.00 11.04 -9.58
C GLN A 412 20.11 11.78 -8.25
N ILE A 413 21.15 11.54 -7.45
CA ILE A 413 21.46 12.30 -6.23
C ILE A 413 22.78 13.06 -6.32
N GLY A 414 23.30 13.26 -7.54
CA GLY A 414 24.51 14.05 -7.78
C GLY A 414 25.82 13.27 -7.68
N LEU A 415 25.76 11.94 -7.54
CA LEU A 415 26.95 11.09 -7.36
C LEU A 415 27.25 10.29 -8.65
N PRO A 416 28.37 10.55 -9.35
CA PRO A 416 28.71 9.90 -10.63
C PRO A 416 29.27 8.48 -10.46
N ARG A 417 28.67 7.65 -9.60
CA ARG A 417 29.17 6.31 -9.25
C ARG A 417 28.20 5.20 -9.66
N SER A 418 28.73 4.04 -10.04
CA SER A 418 27.91 2.93 -10.54
C SER A 418 27.19 2.15 -9.42
N ALA A 419 26.23 2.80 -8.75
CA ALA A 419 25.43 2.21 -7.67
C ALA A 419 23.94 2.57 -7.80
N ALA A 420 23.08 1.58 -7.54
CA ALA A 420 21.63 1.79 -7.46
C ALA A 420 20.99 0.92 -6.37
N ILE A 421 19.83 1.38 -5.87
CA ILE A 421 18.98 0.61 -4.95
C ILE A 421 17.59 0.49 -5.56
N VAL A 422 17.09 -0.74 -5.65
CA VAL A 422 15.71 -1.03 -6.09
C VAL A 422 14.92 -1.63 -4.93
N ARG A 423 13.80 -1.00 -4.57
CA ARG A 423 12.88 -1.49 -3.55
C ARG A 423 11.67 -2.17 -4.21
N PRO A 424 11.45 -3.47 -3.94
CA PRO A 424 10.29 -4.18 -4.44
C PRO A 424 8.94 -3.65 -3.91
N PRO A 425 7.84 -3.79 -4.68
CA PRO A 425 6.50 -3.37 -4.27
C PRO A 425 5.95 -4.12 -3.04
N ASP A 426 6.37 -5.37 -2.84
CA ASP A 426 5.90 -6.26 -1.77
C ASP A 426 6.60 -6.02 -0.41
N GLY A 427 7.54 -5.09 -0.36
CA GLY A 427 8.33 -4.78 0.83
C GLY A 427 9.36 -5.85 1.18
N ALA A 428 9.77 -6.67 0.21
CA ALA A 428 10.96 -7.51 0.31
C ALA A 428 12.24 -6.67 0.47
N GLU A 429 13.36 -7.33 0.75
CA GLU A 429 14.64 -6.64 0.93
C GLU A 429 15.02 -5.85 -0.33
N PRO A 430 15.52 -4.61 -0.17
CA PRO A 430 15.99 -3.82 -1.30
C PRO A 430 17.13 -4.54 -2.04
N VAL A 431 17.04 -4.58 -3.35
CA VAL A 431 18.12 -5.03 -4.23
C VAL A 431 19.15 -3.91 -4.30
N VAL A 432 20.39 -4.24 -3.97
CA VAL A 432 21.55 -3.35 -4.12
C VAL A 432 22.32 -3.78 -5.36
N LEU A 433 22.65 -2.82 -6.22
CA LEU A 433 23.37 -3.04 -7.47
C LEU A 433 24.65 -2.19 -7.45
N LEU A 434 25.82 -2.84 -7.40
CA LEU A 434 27.12 -2.20 -7.58
C LEU A 434 27.74 -2.69 -8.89
N ASN A 435 28.24 -1.78 -9.71
CA ASN A 435 28.76 -2.10 -11.06
C ASN A 435 27.84 -3.03 -11.88
N PRO A 436 26.50 -2.85 -11.89
CA PRO A 436 25.61 -3.78 -12.57
C PRO A 436 25.78 -3.70 -14.10
N ARG A 437 25.65 -4.85 -14.75
CA ARG A 437 25.54 -4.95 -16.21
C ARG A 437 24.55 -6.04 -16.59
N VAL A 438 23.69 -5.77 -17.58
CA VAL A 438 22.83 -6.81 -18.16
C VAL A 438 23.71 -7.75 -18.98
N VAL A 439 23.69 -9.05 -18.65
CA VAL A 439 24.48 -10.09 -19.32
C VAL A 439 23.63 -11.00 -20.20
N ASP A 440 22.32 -11.08 -19.93
CA ASP A 440 21.34 -11.77 -20.79
C ASP A 440 19.97 -11.09 -20.68
N ALA A 441 19.14 -11.21 -21.70
CA ALA A 441 17.79 -10.67 -21.73
C ALA A 441 16.86 -11.54 -22.58
N SER A 442 15.59 -11.66 -22.17
CA SER A 442 14.59 -12.39 -22.94
C SER A 442 14.27 -11.69 -24.26
N ALA A 443 13.93 -12.48 -25.28
CA ALA A 443 13.35 -11.96 -26.52
C ALA A 443 11.91 -11.46 -26.34
N GLU A 444 11.19 -11.99 -25.33
CA GLU A 444 9.85 -11.50 -24.97
C GLU A 444 9.96 -10.15 -24.29
N THR A 445 9.11 -9.21 -24.73
CA THR A 445 9.09 -7.82 -24.27
C THR A 445 7.66 -7.37 -23.95
N ASP A 446 7.53 -6.36 -23.11
CA ASP A 446 6.27 -5.62 -22.91
C ASP A 446 6.47 -4.11 -23.04
N ASP A 447 5.38 -3.42 -23.37
CA ASP A 447 5.31 -1.96 -23.41
C ASP A 447 4.61 -1.47 -22.14
N GLN A 448 5.31 -0.69 -21.32
CA GLN A 448 4.72 -0.12 -20.11
C GLN A 448 5.14 1.33 -19.93
N TYR A 449 4.28 2.08 -19.26
CA TYR A 449 4.57 3.45 -18.88
C TYR A 449 5.58 3.50 -17.73
N GLU A 450 6.66 4.23 -17.94
CA GLU A 450 7.67 4.51 -16.93
C GLU A 450 7.57 5.97 -16.46
N GLY A 451 7.98 6.19 -15.22
CA GLY A 451 8.20 7.51 -14.65
C GLY A 451 9.60 7.57 -14.04
N CYS A 452 10.12 8.78 -13.88
CA CYS A 452 11.46 9.00 -13.32
C CYS A 452 11.40 10.11 -12.27
N LEU A 453 12.12 9.93 -11.16
CA LEU A 453 12.21 10.94 -10.09
C LEU A 453 12.88 12.24 -10.57
N SER A 454 13.71 12.15 -11.61
CA SER A 454 14.38 13.30 -12.22
C SER A 454 13.49 14.13 -13.16
N PHE A 455 12.26 13.69 -13.43
CA PHE A 455 11.27 14.45 -14.21
C PHE A 455 9.90 13.81 -13.97
N PHE A 456 9.36 14.09 -12.80
CA PHE A 456 8.31 13.29 -12.20
C PHE A 456 6.92 13.55 -12.80
N ASP A 457 6.74 14.69 -13.46
CA ASP A 457 5.43 15.18 -13.95
C ASP A 457 4.92 14.45 -15.20
N VAL A 458 5.71 13.56 -15.81
CA VAL A 458 5.35 12.88 -17.07
C VAL A 458 5.60 11.38 -17.02
N ARG A 459 4.92 10.64 -17.89
CA ARG A 459 5.15 9.21 -18.15
C ARG A 459 5.41 8.99 -19.63
N GLY A 460 6.21 7.99 -19.97
CA GLY A 460 6.39 7.56 -21.35
C GLY A 460 6.30 6.05 -21.48
N LEU A 461 5.73 5.58 -22.59
CA LEU A 461 5.60 4.16 -22.91
C LEU A 461 6.96 3.64 -23.41
N VAL A 462 7.47 2.62 -22.76
CA VAL A 462 8.81 2.07 -23.03
C VAL A 462 8.71 0.55 -23.18
N THR A 463 9.31 0.03 -24.24
CA THR A 463 9.48 -1.40 -24.46
C THR A 463 10.65 -1.92 -23.61
N ARG A 464 10.43 -2.96 -22.79
CA ARG A 464 11.50 -3.63 -22.01
C ARG A 464 11.40 -5.15 -22.17
N PRO A 465 12.52 -5.88 -22.05
CA PRO A 465 12.51 -7.34 -21.89
C PRO A 465 11.73 -7.75 -20.63
N LEU A 466 10.95 -8.83 -20.72
CA LEU A 466 10.24 -9.41 -19.58
C LEU A 466 11.18 -10.10 -18.58
N ARG A 467 12.39 -10.48 -18.98
CA ARG A 467 13.44 -10.98 -18.08
C ARG A 467 14.79 -10.40 -18.46
N ILE A 468 15.60 -10.09 -17.46
CA ILE A 468 17.02 -9.77 -17.61
C ILE A 468 17.84 -10.55 -16.59
N ASP A 469 19.04 -10.98 -16.96
CA ASP A 469 20.05 -11.48 -16.04
C ASP A 469 21.12 -10.41 -15.89
N VAL A 470 21.40 -10.02 -14.65
CA VAL A 470 22.29 -8.91 -14.32
C VAL A 470 23.47 -9.43 -13.51
N GLU A 471 24.69 -9.22 -14.02
CA GLU A 471 25.90 -9.38 -13.24
C GLU A 471 26.14 -8.10 -12.43
N HIS A 472 26.35 -8.23 -11.13
CA HIS A 472 26.69 -7.11 -10.25
C HIS A 472 27.66 -7.56 -9.15
N ALA A 473 28.29 -6.60 -8.49
CA ALA A 473 29.32 -6.83 -7.50
C ALA A 473 28.79 -6.70 -6.06
N ARG A 474 29.43 -7.45 -5.15
CA ARG A 474 29.34 -7.24 -3.70
C ARG A 474 30.49 -6.37 -3.23
N ALA A 475 30.37 -5.81 -2.02
CA ALA A 475 31.40 -4.95 -1.43
C ALA A 475 32.78 -5.64 -1.30
N ASP A 476 32.82 -6.97 -1.22
CA ASP A 476 34.05 -7.76 -1.20
C ASP A 476 34.71 -7.96 -2.59
N GLY A 477 34.13 -7.41 -3.65
CA GLY A 477 34.58 -7.55 -5.04
C GLY A 477 34.08 -8.81 -5.74
N SER A 478 33.39 -9.72 -5.05
CA SER A 478 32.79 -10.90 -5.68
C SER A 478 31.64 -10.49 -6.60
N ARG A 479 31.52 -11.18 -7.74
CA ARG A 479 30.45 -10.94 -8.72
C ARG A 479 29.39 -12.02 -8.62
N ILE A 480 28.15 -11.61 -8.74
CA ILE A 480 26.98 -12.49 -8.77
C ILE A 480 26.10 -12.14 -9.95
N ILE A 481 25.41 -13.14 -10.50
CA ILE A 481 24.38 -12.95 -11.51
C ILE A 481 23.03 -13.16 -10.84
N THR A 482 22.12 -12.21 -11.04
CA THR A 482 20.74 -12.29 -10.54
C THR A 482 19.77 -12.14 -11.69
N SER A 483 18.85 -13.09 -11.82
CA SER A 483 17.76 -13.03 -12.78
C SER A 483 16.60 -12.23 -12.21
N PHE A 484 16.13 -11.25 -12.97
CA PHE A 484 14.96 -10.44 -12.65
C PHE A 484 13.91 -10.64 -13.72
N GLU A 485 12.65 -10.73 -13.31
CA GLU A 485 11.52 -10.94 -14.21
C GLU A 485 10.47 -9.84 -14.02
N GLN A 486 9.68 -9.61 -15.07
CA GLN A 486 8.48 -8.79 -15.07
C GLN A 486 8.77 -7.36 -14.55
N GLY A 487 7.94 -6.85 -13.63
CA GLY A 487 8.11 -5.50 -13.09
C GLY A 487 9.47 -5.27 -12.43
N MET A 488 10.09 -6.31 -11.86
CA MET A 488 11.43 -6.18 -11.29
C MET A 488 12.49 -6.02 -12.38
N ALA A 489 12.39 -6.77 -13.47
CA ALA A 489 13.28 -6.62 -14.63
C ALA A 489 13.24 -5.19 -15.16
N ARG A 490 12.04 -4.61 -15.27
CA ARG A 490 11.84 -3.22 -15.71
C ARG A 490 12.47 -2.20 -14.76
N LEU A 491 12.21 -2.31 -13.46
CA LEU A 491 12.80 -1.41 -12.45
C LEU A 491 14.32 -1.48 -12.48
N VAL A 492 14.89 -2.69 -12.48
CA VAL A 492 16.35 -2.87 -12.51
C VAL A 492 16.94 -2.34 -13.82
N ALA A 493 16.31 -2.61 -14.97
CA ALA A 493 16.76 -2.08 -16.25
C ALA A 493 16.72 -0.54 -16.30
N HIS A 494 15.71 0.07 -15.68
CA HIS A 494 15.59 1.53 -15.57
C HIS A 494 16.74 2.13 -14.76
N GLU A 495 17.08 1.54 -13.63
CA GLU A 495 18.21 2.03 -12.83
C GLU A 495 19.56 1.79 -13.51
N ILE A 496 19.72 0.67 -14.24
CA ILE A 496 20.93 0.43 -15.03
C ILE A 496 21.08 1.48 -16.14
N ASP A 497 20.01 1.86 -16.81
CA ASP A 497 20.06 2.95 -17.81
C ASP A 497 20.60 4.25 -17.20
N HIS A 498 20.14 4.61 -15.99
CA HIS A 498 20.67 5.79 -15.29
C HIS A 498 22.17 5.70 -15.04
N LEU A 499 22.70 4.53 -14.71
CA LEU A 499 24.14 4.32 -14.52
C LEU A 499 24.93 4.37 -15.84
N GLU A 500 24.29 4.08 -16.96
CA GLU A 500 24.83 4.22 -18.32
C GLU A 500 24.68 5.63 -18.89
N GLY A 501 24.05 6.56 -18.16
CA GLY A 501 23.77 7.92 -18.65
C GLY A 501 22.63 7.97 -19.67
N ARG A 502 21.65 7.07 -19.53
CA ARG A 502 20.45 6.99 -20.37
C ARG A 502 19.21 7.23 -19.53
N LEU A 503 18.25 7.94 -20.09
CA LEU A 503 16.92 8.11 -19.51
C LEU A 503 15.92 7.22 -20.26
N TYR A 504 14.82 6.85 -19.62
CA TYR A 504 13.80 6.01 -20.28
C TYR A 504 13.26 6.64 -21.58
N VAL A 505 13.29 7.98 -21.67
CA VAL A 505 12.87 8.72 -22.88
C VAL A 505 13.75 8.44 -24.10
N ASP A 506 14.98 8.00 -23.88
CA ASP A 506 15.91 7.60 -24.95
C ASP A 506 15.54 6.21 -25.52
N ARG A 507 14.69 5.46 -24.81
CA ARG A 507 14.15 4.14 -25.24
C ARG A 507 12.74 4.23 -25.83
N MET A 508 12.10 5.39 -25.77
CA MET A 508 10.77 5.59 -26.35
C MET A 508 10.84 5.57 -27.88
N ALA A 509 9.80 5.07 -28.53
CA ALA A 509 9.64 5.25 -29.97
C ALA A 509 9.48 6.75 -30.29
N ALA A 510 10.08 7.19 -31.39
CA ALA A 510 10.26 8.61 -31.70
C ALA A 510 8.95 9.41 -31.84
N ASP A 511 7.84 8.73 -32.12
CA ASP A 511 6.51 9.28 -32.33
C ASP A 511 5.57 9.14 -31.12
N VAL A 512 6.03 8.53 -30.02
CA VAL A 512 5.24 8.36 -28.81
C VAL A 512 5.44 9.57 -27.89
N PRO A 513 4.39 10.37 -27.61
CA PRO A 513 4.53 11.53 -26.74
C PRO A 513 4.69 11.12 -25.27
N LEU A 514 5.35 12.00 -24.51
CA LEU A 514 5.26 11.96 -23.06
C LEU A 514 3.84 12.38 -22.66
N VAL A 515 3.24 11.58 -21.77
CA VAL A 515 1.91 11.83 -21.26
C VAL A 515 2.05 12.54 -19.92
N PRO A 516 1.50 13.76 -19.76
CA PRO A 516 1.40 14.41 -18.46
C PRO A 516 0.77 13.47 -17.45
N VAL A 517 1.28 13.48 -16.23
CA VAL A 517 0.80 12.58 -15.19
C VAL A 517 -0.68 12.82 -14.86
N GLU A 518 -1.20 14.02 -15.10
CA GLU A 518 -2.61 14.40 -15.01
C GLU A 518 -3.45 13.68 -16.07
N GLU A 519 -3.03 13.73 -17.33
CA GLU A 519 -3.71 13.04 -18.45
C GLU A 519 -3.58 11.52 -18.33
N TYR A 520 -2.44 11.02 -17.86
CA TYR A 520 -2.23 9.61 -17.55
C TYR A 520 -3.26 9.08 -16.52
N ARG A 521 -3.78 9.95 -15.64
CA ARG A 521 -4.82 9.59 -14.66
C ARG A 521 -6.25 9.64 -15.21
N GLU A 522 -6.53 10.51 -16.17
CA GLU A 522 -7.89 10.73 -16.70
C GLU A 522 -8.36 9.65 -17.68
N THR A 523 -7.48 8.80 -18.19
CA THR A 523 -7.86 7.76 -19.17
C THR A 523 -8.76 6.67 -18.60
N GLY A 524 -8.98 6.60 -17.28
CA GLY A 524 -10.01 5.75 -16.64
C GLY A 524 -9.91 4.25 -16.95
N ARG A 525 -8.82 3.80 -17.57
CA ARG A 525 -8.60 2.41 -17.93
C ARG A 525 -7.33 1.92 -17.25
N PRO A 526 -7.44 1.19 -16.14
CA PRO A 526 -6.33 0.38 -15.66
C PRO A 526 -6.21 -0.81 -16.59
N TRP A 527 -5.09 -0.89 -17.31
CA TRP A 527 -4.83 -2.00 -18.22
C TRP A 527 -4.01 -3.11 -17.57
N HIS A 528 -4.30 -4.30 -18.07
CA HIS A 528 -3.97 -5.63 -17.56
C HIS A 528 -2.48 -5.96 -17.63
N TYR A 529 -2.02 -6.72 -16.64
CA TYR A 529 -0.75 -7.44 -16.62
C TYR A 529 -0.92 -8.80 -17.31
#